data_AF-A0AAW1TQX9-F1
#
_entry.id   AF-A0AAW1TQX9-F1
#
_cell.length_a   1.000
_cell.length_b   1.000
_cell.length_c   1.000
_cell.angle_alpha   90.00
_cell.angle_beta   90.00
_cell.angle_gamma   90.00
#
_symmetry.space_group_name_H-M   'P 1'
#
loop_
_entity.id
_entity.type
_entity.pdbx_description
1 polymer ?
#
loop_
_entity_poly.entity_id
_entity_poly.type
_entity_poly.pdbx_seq_one_letter_code
_entity_poly.pdbx_strand_id
1 'polypeptide(L)'
;MSINKNILLYLTLLYIVISEINVVISQQTQSDTTNEQEGNENKYQTGSNGTDAAEIQNTTESQMKLISRILLEGEEEEIDNVDLDELIAALLDIKNTNVVPKSLNKIWEKFKEKRGISNINLTDLMQWDAYLHYLPEKDLIYFIENHIGNTEFYGSLKGLTKQDTALIMSSLVNIYERDHFLNHTTINLIFELVCGLSQRLLSRISDKEFRLVDDKVFHHLHSCSQARLRWLLENMMKSSIFGPPQVWKSEKLEKLGMLLLTLTPEELISIPPSSMDKMPEDILKLMDIKLIRSFTKVQIKKFSFPAFMAYKRRLSFTSNQMISRIVISVHVLLSITFLLSFI
;
A
#
# COMPACT_ATOMS: atom_id res chain seq x y z
N MET A 1 23.62 -54.47 4.49
CA MET A 1 23.80 -53.01 4.61
C MET A 1 23.15 -52.56 5.91
N SER A 2 23.93 -52.09 6.87
CA SER A 2 23.40 -51.53 8.12
C SER A 2 23.05 -50.06 7.86
N ILE A 3 21.76 -49.73 7.79
CA ILE A 3 21.33 -48.32 7.72
C ILE A 3 21.73 -47.69 9.05
N ASN A 4 22.54 -46.64 8.97
CA ASN A 4 23.01 -45.91 10.15
C ASN A 4 21.78 -45.43 10.95
N LYS A 5 21.68 -45.83 12.22
CA LYS A 5 20.56 -45.44 13.11
C LYS A 5 20.36 -43.92 13.17
N ASN A 6 21.43 -43.15 12.94
CA ASN A 6 21.37 -41.70 12.89
C ASN A 6 20.58 -41.18 11.66
N ILE A 7 20.64 -41.86 10.52
CA ILE A 7 19.87 -41.50 9.32
C ILE A 7 18.37 -41.75 9.56
N LEU A 8 18.02 -42.86 10.22
CA LEU A 8 16.63 -43.18 10.54
C LEU A 8 16.03 -42.18 11.53
N LEU A 9 16.80 -41.78 12.55
CA LEU A 9 16.39 -40.74 13.50
C LEU A 9 16.17 -39.40 12.80
N TYR A 10 17.07 -39.03 11.87
CA TYR A 10 16.98 -37.80 11.09
C TYR A 10 15.74 -37.75 10.19
N LEU A 11 15.46 -38.84 9.45
CA LEU A 11 14.26 -38.93 8.60
C LEU A 11 12.97 -38.87 9.43
N THR A 12 12.98 -39.42 10.64
CA THR A 12 11.83 -39.38 11.55
C THR A 12 11.58 -37.95 12.04
N LEU A 13 12.63 -37.22 12.43
CA LEU A 13 12.52 -35.82 12.85
C LEU A 13 12.07 -34.91 11.70
N LEU A 14 12.61 -35.12 10.49
CA LEU A 14 12.21 -34.38 9.29
C LEU A 14 10.73 -34.62 8.97
N TYR A 15 10.25 -35.86 9.05
CA TYR A 15 8.85 -36.21 8.83
C TYR A 15 7.92 -35.52 9.84
N ILE A 16 8.30 -35.50 11.12
CA ILE A 16 7.53 -34.79 12.17
C ILE A 16 7.41 -33.30 11.84
N VAL A 17 8.53 -32.64 11.49
CA VAL A 17 8.52 -31.22 11.14
C VAL A 17 7.65 -30.94 9.90
N ILE A 18 7.74 -31.77 8.86
CA ILE A 18 6.89 -31.63 7.66
C ILE A 18 5.41 -31.83 7.99
N SER A 19 5.08 -32.80 8.86
CA SER A 19 3.69 -33.03 9.27
C SER A 19 3.09 -31.85 10.03
N GLU A 20 3.86 -31.23 10.94
CA GLU A 20 3.42 -30.05 11.71
C GLU A 20 3.23 -28.82 10.80
N ILE A 21 4.12 -28.61 9.82
CA ILE A 21 3.97 -27.54 8.82
C ILE A 21 2.67 -27.73 8.01
N ASN A 22 2.38 -28.96 7.58
CA ASN A 22 1.17 -29.24 6.79
C ASN A 22 -0.12 -29.04 7.62
N VAL A 23 -0.09 -29.33 8.92
CA VAL A 23 -1.22 -29.02 9.82
C VAL A 23 -1.44 -27.51 9.93
N VAL A 24 -0.39 -26.71 10.07
CA VAL A 24 -0.51 -25.25 10.14
C VAL A 24 -1.02 -24.66 8.82
N ILE A 25 -0.53 -25.15 7.68
CA ILE A 25 -0.99 -24.70 6.35
C ILE A 25 -2.47 -25.05 6.15
N SER A 26 -2.90 -26.28 6.46
CA SER A 26 -4.30 -26.69 6.29
C SER A 26 -5.28 -25.91 7.17
N GLN A 27 -4.89 -25.54 8.40
CA GLN A 27 -5.69 -24.68 9.28
C GLN A 27 -5.84 -23.25 8.74
N GLN A 28 -4.86 -22.76 7.98
CA GLN A 28 -4.90 -21.44 7.38
C GLN A 28 -5.84 -21.41 6.15
N THR A 29 -5.79 -22.43 5.29
CA THR A 29 -6.66 -22.57 4.11
C THR A 29 -8.14 -22.75 4.46
N GLN A 30 -8.46 -23.38 5.60
CA GLN A 30 -9.84 -23.51 6.07
C GLN A 30 -10.44 -22.20 6.60
N SER A 31 -9.61 -21.25 7.04
CA SER A 31 -10.11 -19.96 7.55
C SER A 31 -10.46 -18.95 6.45
N ASP A 32 -9.87 -19.11 5.26
CA ASP A 32 -10.09 -18.23 4.11
C ASP A 32 -11.29 -18.68 3.25
N THR A 33 -11.66 -19.96 3.30
CA THR A 33 -12.75 -20.53 2.48
C THR A 33 -14.15 -20.38 3.07
N THR A 34 -14.30 -19.86 4.29
CA THR A 34 -15.62 -19.74 4.95
C THR A 34 -16.37 -18.42 4.71
N ASN A 35 -15.85 -17.51 3.86
CA ASN A 35 -16.46 -16.18 3.64
C ASN A 35 -16.97 -15.92 2.22
N GLU A 36 -16.89 -16.86 1.29
CA GLU A 36 -17.40 -16.69 -0.08
C GLU A 36 -18.32 -17.85 -0.47
N GLN A 37 -19.57 -17.82 0.00
CA GLN A 37 -20.67 -18.51 -0.68
C GLN A 37 -22.02 -18.07 -0.09
N GLU A 38 -22.54 -16.93 -0.56
CA GLU A 38 -23.98 -16.70 -0.57
C GLU A 38 -24.37 -15.61 -1.58
N GLY A 39 -25.13 -16.01 -2.61
CA GLY A 39 -26.12 -15.14 -3.27
C GLY A 39 -25.80 -14.60 -4.66
N ASN A 40 -26.21 -15.32 -5.72
CA ASN A 40 -27.35 -14.94 -6.58
C ASN A 40 -27.28 -15.62 -7.96
N GLU A 41 -28.08 -16.67 -8.14
CA GLU A 41 -28.51 -17.14 -9.46
C GLU A 41 -29.86 -16.47 -9.79
N ASN A 42 -29.88 -15.58 -10.79
CA ASN A 42 -31.12 -15.18 -11.47
C ASN A 42 -30.92 -15.33 -12.97
N LYS A 43 -31.59 -16.35 -13.52
CA LYS A 43 -31.49 -16.79 -14.91
C LYS A 43 -32.66 -16.18 -15.69
N TYR A 44 -32.42 -15.10 -16.41
CA TYR A 44 -33.34 -14.62 -17.47
C TYR A 44 -32.85 -15.14 -18.82
N GLN A 45 -33.63 -16.05 -19.41
CA GLN A 45 -33.45 -16.48 -20.80
C GLN A 45 -34.13 -15.48 -21.73
N THR A 46 -33.34 -14.75 -22.51
CA THR A 46 -33.80 -14.09 -23.74
C THR A 46 -33.02 -14.66 -24.91
N GLY A 47 -33.70 -15.42 -25.78
CA GLY A 47 -33.14 -15.93 -27.01
C GLY A 47 -33.22 -14.89 -28.13
N SER A 48 -32.08 -14.60 -28.76
CA SER A 48 -31.97 -14.10 -30.13
C SER A 48 -30.49 -14.02 -30.55
N ASN A 49 -30.12 -14.69 -31.65
CA ASN A 49 -28.89 -14.55 -32.44
C ASN A 49 -27.53 -14.60 -31.69
N GLY A 50 -27.24 -15.70 -31.01
CA GLY A 50 -26.10 -15.84 -30.08
C GLY A 50 -24.78 -16.43 -30.59
N THR A 51 -24.59 -16.71 -31.88
CA THR A 51 -23.31 -17.27 -32.37
C THR A 51 -22.25 -16.19 -32.61
N ASP A 52 -22.61 -15.07 -33.21
CA ASP A 52 -21.61 -14.08 -33.65
C ASP A 52 -21.10 -13.22 -32.47
N ALA A 53 -21.96 -12.92 -31.49
CA ALA A 53 -21.57 -12.14 -30.31
C ALA A 53 -20.63 -12.92 -29.36
N ALA A 54 -20.86 -14.24 -29.22
CA ALA A 54 -20.02 -15.10 -28.38
C ALA A 54 -18.63 -15.31 -28.99
N GLU A 55 -18.53 -15.40 -30.32
CA GLU A 55 -17.25 -15.52 -31.03
C GLU A 55 -16.43 -14.22 -30.92
N ILE A 56 -17.08 -13.05 -31.05
CA ILE A 56 -16.43 -11.74 -30.87
C ILE A 56 -15.90 -11.60 -29.43
N GLN A 57 -16.69 -11.96 -28.43
CA GLN A 57 -16.30 -11.84 -27.02
C GLN A 57 -15.08 -12.73 -26.67
N ASN A 58 -15.09 -14.00 -27.12
CA ASN A 58 -13.96 -14.91 -26.91
C ASN A 58 -12.68 -14.43 -27.60
N THR A 59 -12.81 -13.82 -28.79
CA THR A 59 -11.65 -13.28 -29.52
C THR A 59 -11.04 -12.10 -28.77
N THR A 60 -11.87 -11.17 -28.27
CA THR A 60 -11.38 -10.01 -27.50
C THR A 60 -10.72 -10.41 -26.18
N GLU A 61 -11.24 -11.42 -25.48
CA GLU A 61 -10.65 -11.89 -24.22
C GLU A 61 -9.29 -12.57 -24.45
N SER A 62 -9.18 -13.36 -25.52
CA SER A 62 -7.93 -14.01 -25.90
C SER A 62 -6.84 -12.99 -26.27
N GLN A 63 -7.21 -11.94 -27.02
CA GLN A 63 -6.30 -10.85 -27.36
C GLN A 63 -5.84 -10.08 -26.13
N MET A 64 -6.74 -9.72 -25.21
CA MET A 64 -6.37 -9.02 -23.97
C MET A 64 -5.44 -9.85 -23.08
N LYS A 65 -5.64 -11.17 -23.00
CA LYS A 65 -4.72 -12.08 -22.31
C LYS A 65 -3.33 -12.11 -22.93
N LEU A 66 -3.26 -12.14 -24.27
CA LEU A 66 -1.99 -12.09 -24.99
C LEU A 66 -1.26 -10.76 -24.74
N ILE A 67 -1.96 -9.63 -24.87
CA ILE A 67 -1.37 -8.30 -24.63
C ILE A 67 -0.90 -8.19 -23.18
N SER A 68 -1.68 -8.68 -22.21
CA SER A 68 -1.28 -8.69 -20.80
C SER A 68 -0.01 -9.51 -20.57
N ARG A 69 0.13 -10.66 -21.23
CA ARG A 69 1.38 -11.43 -21.20
C ARG A 69 2.54 -10.62 -21.77
N ILE A 70 2.36 -9.97 -22.92
CA ILE A 70 3.38 -9.12 -23.55
C ILE A 70 3.80 -7.98 -22.60
N LEU A 71 2.86 -7.35 -21.90
CA LEU A 71 3.15 -6.28 -20.93
C LEU A 71 3.99 -6.75 -19.73
N LEU A 72 3.72 -7.97 -19.24
CA LEU A 72 4.35 -8.52 -18.04
C LEU A 72 5.69 -9.22 -18.32
N GLU A 73 5.80 -9.86 -19.48
CA GLU A 73 6.88 -10.81 -19.79
C GLU A 73 7.51 -10.61 -21.17
N GLY A 74 6.87 -9.87 -22.07
CA GLY A 74 7.31 -9.72 -23.45
C GLY A 74 8.59 -8.91 -23.60
N GLU A 75 9.29 -9.17 -24.71
CA GLU A 75 10.45 -8.39 -25.12
C GLU A 75 10.03 -7.03 -25.70
N GLU A 76 10.93 -6.04 -25.70
CA GLU A 76 10.60 -4.68 -26.18
C GLU A 76 10.13 -4.67 -27.64
N GLU A 77 10.60 -5.61 -28.47
CA GLU A 77 10.19 -5.75 -29.87
C GLU A 77 8.72 -6.19 -30.01
N GLU A 78 8.19 -6.99 -29.07
CA GLU A 78 6.78 -7.38 -29.08
C GLU A 78 5.87 -6.16 -28.84
N ILE A 79 6.28 -5.24 -27.97
CA ILE A 79 5.54 -4.00 -27.65
C ILE A 79 5.43 -3.07 -28.86
N ASP A 80 6.47 -3.02 -29.71
CA ASP A 80 6.46 -2.20 -30.92
C ASP A 80 5.38 -2.65 -31.92
N ASN A 81 5.00 -3.92 -31.89
CA ASN A 81 4.02 -4.50 -32.80
C ASN A 81 2.56 -4.41 -32.32
N VAL A 82 2.30 -4.04 -31.06
CA VAL A 82 0.93 -3.89 -30.51
C VAL A 82 0.45 -2.45 -30.67
N ASP A 83 -0.84 -2.22 -30.99
CA ASP A 83 -1.36 -0.86 -31.05
C ASP A 83 -1.30 -0.16 -29.67
N LEU A 84 -1.05 1.16 -29.65
CA LEU A 84 -0.93 1.89 -28.39
C LEU A 84 -2.24 1.86 -27.59
N ASP A 85 -3.40 1.96 -28.26
CA ASP A 85 -4.68 2.05 -27.57
C ASP A 85 -5.02 0.69 -26.92
N GLU A 86 -4.61 -0.42 -27.55
CA GLU A 86 -4.64 -1.78 -26.97
C GLU A 86 -3.70 -1.91 -25.76
N LEU A 87 -2.47 -1.38 -25.85
CA LEU A 87 -1.53 -1.37 -24.72
C LEU A 87 -2.08 -0.58 -23.53
N ILE A 88 -2.68 0.60 -23.76
CA ILE A 88 -3.30 1.41 -22.70
C ILE A 88 -4.49 0.67 -22.08
N ALA A 89 -5.36 0.06 -22.90
CA ALA A 89 -6.49 -0.72 -22.40
C ALA A 89 -6.03 -1.87 -21.49
N ALA A 90 -4.99 -2.59 -21.89
CA ALA A 90 -4.43 -3.67 -21.07
C ALA A 90 -3.70 -3.15 -19.82
N LEU A 91 -3.02 -2.00 -19.88
CA LEU A 91 -2.47 -1.35 -18.68
C LEU A 91 -3.58 -0.99 -17.67
N LEU A 92 -4.71 -0.47 -18.13
CA LEU A 92 -5.84 -0.13 -17.26
C LEU A 92 -6.47 -1.38 -16.60
N ASP A 93 -6.46 -2.52 -17.29
CA ASP A 93 -6.91 -3.80 -16.74
C ASP A 93 -5.93 -4.31 -15.66
N ILE A 94 -4.62 -4.26 -15.94
CA ILE A 94 -3.56 -4.69 -15.04
C ILE A 94 -3.42 -3.78 -13.82
N LYS A 95 -3.81 -2.50 -13.91
CA LYS A 95 -3.75 -1.53 -12.79
C LYS A 95 -4.33 -2.08 -11.49
N ASN A 96 -5.38 -2.92 -11.56
CA ASN A 96 -6.03 -3.50 -10.38
C ASN A 96 -5.25 -4.67 -9.75
N THR A 97 -4.23 -5.19 -10.43
CA THR A 97 -3.43 -6.36 -9.99
C THR A 97 -2.19 -6.00 -9.17
N ASN A 98 -1.86 -4.71 -9.04
CA ASN A 98 -0.60 -4.22 -8.45
C ASN A 98 0.68 -4.77 -9.13
N VAL A 99 0.58 -5.29 -10.35
CA VAL A 99 1.74 -5.77 -11.11
C VAL A 99 2.29 -4.63 -11.97
N VAL A 100 3.61 -4.46 -11.91
CA VAL A 100 4.34 -3.44 -12.68
C VAL A 100 4.77 -4.08 -14.00
N PRO A 101 4.31 -3.57 -15.16
CA PRO A 101 4.78 -4.04 -16.45
C PRO A 101 6.29 -3.80 -16.59
N LYS A 102 7.04 -4.82 -17.02
CA LYS A 102 8.49 -4.66 -17.26
C LYS A 102 8.77 -3.65 -18.38
N SER A 103 7.86 -3.61 -19.35
CA SER A 103 7.99 -2.79 -20.55
C SER A 103 7.36 -1.40 -20.42
N LEU A 104 7.07 -0.94 -19.18
CA LEU A 104 6.36 0.31 -18.94
C LEU A 104 7.05 1.54 -19.56
N ASN A 105 8.38 1.61 -19.46
CA ASN A 105 9.16 2.68 -20.09
C ASN A 105 9.01 2.70 -21.61
N LYS A 106 9.04 1.53 -22.25
CA LYS A 106 8.89 1.39 -23.70
C LYS A 106 7.49 1.83 -24.16
N ILE A 107 6.45 1.44 -23.42
CA ILE A 107 5.07 1.86 -23.71
C ILE A 107 4.93 3.37 -23.53
N TRP A 108 5.57 3.93 -22.50
CA TRP A 108 5.60 5.37 -22.28
C TRP A 108 6.30 6.14 -23.41
N GLU A 109 7.44 5.65 -23.91
CA GLU A 109 8.10 6.27 -25.07
C GLU A 109 7.22 6.21 -26.32
N LYS A 110 6.59 5.05 -26.60
CA LYS A 110 5.62 4.91 -27.70
C LYS A 110 4.42 5.82 -27.55
N PHE A 111 3.95 6.02 -26.32
CA PHE A 111 2.88 6.97 -25.99
C PHE A 111 3.27 8.41 -26.34
N LYS A 112 4.46 8.84 -25.90
CA LYS A 112 5.02 10.16 -26.21
C LYS A 112 5.26 10.36 -27.69
N GLU A 113 5.69 9.33 -28.42
CA GLU A 113 5.90 9.41 -29.87
C GLU A 113 4.58 9.61 -30.62
N LYS A 114 3.53 8.84 -30.28
CA LYS A 114 2.21 8.95 -30.94
C LYS A 114 1.52 10.27 -30.62
N ARG A 115 1.60 10.75 -29.36
CA ARG A 115 0.88 11.96 -28.91
C ARG A 115 1.69 13.25 -29.07
N GLY A 116 3.00 13.18 -28.90
CA GLY A 116 3.88 14.33 -28.67
C GLY A 116 3.80 14.80 -27.22
N ILE A 117 4.95 14.93 -26.53
CA ILE A 117 5.00 15.24 -25.09
C ILE A 117 4.22 16.53 -24.72
N SER A 118 4.25 17.54 -25.59
CA SER A 118 3.56 18.82 -25.40
C SER A 118 2.04 18.76 -25.58
N ASN A 119 1.52 17.69 -26.18
CA ASN A 119 0.09 17.51 -26.41
C ASN A 119 -0.57 16.60 -25.37
N ILE A 120 0.22 16.02 -24.46
CA ILE A 120 -0.29 15.19 -23.37
C ILE A 120 -1.01 16.09 -22.38
N ASN A 121 -2.33 15.93 -22.27
CA ASN A 121 -3.17 16.71 -21.37
C ASN A 121 -3.36 15.97 -20.02
N LEU A 122 -4.11 16.60 -19.10
CA LEU A 122 -4.38 16.00 -17.79
C LEU A 122 -5.15 14.67 -17.89
N THR A 123 -6.11 14.56 -18.80
CA THR A 123 -6.88 13.32 -18.99
C THR A 123 -5.98 12.18 -19.46
N ASP A 124 -5.01 12.47 -20.32
CA ASP A 124 -3.99 11.51 -20.72
C ASP A 124 -3.17 11.09 -19.49
N LEU A 125 -2.69 12.02 -18.67
CA LEU A 125 -1.93 11.70 -17.44
C LEU A 125 -2.74 10.89 -16.42
N MET A 126 -4.04 11.11 -16.32
CA MET A 126 -4.91 10.34 -15.43
C MET A 126 -5.00 8.86 -15.82
N GLN A 127 -4.76 8.51 -17.08
CA GLN A 127 -4.66 7.10 -17.51
C GLN A 127 -3.38 6.43 -16.99
N TRP A 128 -2.38 7.25 -16.64
CA TRP A 128 -1.06 6.82 -16.17
C TRP A 128 -0.86 7.01 -14.66
N ASP A 129 -1.89 7.45 -13.91
CA ASP A 129 -1.80 7.79 -12.48
C ASP A 129 -1.08 6.74 -11.61
N ALA A 130 -1.39 5.46 -11.81
CA ALA A 130 -0.79 4.33 -11.08
C ALA A 130 0.65 3.99 -11.49
N TYR A 131 1.11 4.62 -12.56
CA TYR A 131 2.39 4.36 -13.21
C TYR A 131 3.31 5.60 -13.22
N LEU A 132 2.83 6.74 -12.71
CA LEU A 132 3.57 8.01 -12.77
C LEU A 132 4.95 7.93 -12.09
N HIS A 133 5.09 7.15 -11.01
CA HIS A 133 6.36 6.95 -10.32
C HIS A 133 7.39 6.12 -11.10
N TYR A 134 6.98 5.48 -12.19
CA TYR A 134 7.91 4.81 -13.11
C TYR A 134 8.35 5.69 -14.26
N LEU A 135 7.72 6.86 -14.45
CA LEU A 135 8.09 7.75 -15.54
C LEU A 135 9.48 8.34 -15.32
N PRO A 136 10.23 8.64 -16.39
CA PRO A 136 11.46 9.41 -16.28
C PRO A 136 11.21 10.73 -15.55
N GLU A 137 12.08 11.06 -14.58
CA GLU A 137 12.00 12.29 -13.77
C GLU A 137 11.84 13.56 -14.62
N LYS A 138 12.55 13.63 -15.76
CA LYS A 138 12.44 14.75 -16.71
C LYS A 138 11.02 14.95 -17.25
N ASP A 139 10.28 13.87 -17.49
CA ASP A 139 8.94 13.92 -18.07
C ASP A 139 7.94 14.29 -16.97
N LEU A 140 8.13 13.75 -15.76
CA LEU A 140 7.31 14.12 -14.60
C LEU A 140 7.44 15.62 -14.26
N ILE A 141 8.66 16.16 -14.23
CA ILE A 141 8.90 17.60 -14.08
C ILE A 141 8.19 18.39 -15.18
N TYR A 142 8.38 17.98 -16.44
CA TYR A 142 7.73 18.63 -17.58
C TYR A 142 6.21 18.72 -17.39
N PHE A 143 5.55 17.65 -16.93
CA PHE A 143 4.10 17.70 -16.70
C PHE A 143 3.72 18.63 -15.56
N ILE A 144 4.46 18.62 -14.45
CA ILE A 144 4.17 19.52 -13.32
C ILE A 144 4.26 20.98 -13.77
N GLU A 145 5.26 21.32 -14.59
CA GLU A 145 5.47 22.67 -15.10
C GLU A 145 4.42 23.10 -16.15
N ASN A 146 3.85 22.16 -16.91
CA ASN A 146 2.86 22.47 -17.94
C ASN A 146 1.40 22.33 -17.45
N HIS A 147 1.18 21.63 -16.33
CA HIS A 147 -0.15 21.37 -15.73
C HIS A 147 -0.26 21.86 -14.29
N ILE A 148 0.45 22.96 -13.99
CA ILE A 148 0.60 23.59 -12.66
C ILE A 148 -0.72 23.70 -11.89
N GLY A 149 -1.80 24.13 -12.57
CA GLY A 149 -3.12 24.34 -11.96
C GLY A 149 -3.77 23.08 -11.35
N ASN A 150 -3.23 21.90 -11.59
CA ASN A 150 -3.79 20.62 -11.16
C ASN A 150 -3.09 20.07 -9.91
N THR A 151 -2.80 20.95 -8.93
CA THR A 151 -2.17 20.56 -7.66
C THR A 151 -2.96 19.44 -6.94
N GLU A 152 -4.28 19.46 -7.03
CA GLU A 152 -5.16 18.40 -6.50
C GLU A 152 -4.88 17.03 -7.13
N PHE A 153 -4.68 16.99 -8.46
CA PHE A 153 -4.35 15.75 -9.16
C PHE A 153 -3.06 15.16 -8.61
N TYR A 154 -2.00 15.96 -8.51
CA TYR A 154 -0.71 15.51 -7.98
C TYR A 154 -0.79 15.06 -6.52
N GLY A 155 -1.59 15.75 -5.69
CA GLY A 155 -1.83 15.34 -4.31
C GLY A 155 -2.59 14.02 -4.19
N SER A 156 -3.48 13.73 -5.14
CA SER A 156 -4.29 12.51 -5.16
C SER A 156 -3.57 11.26 -5.68
N LEU A 157 -2.34 11.41 -6.21
CA LEU A 157 -1.56 10.30 -6.74
C LEU A 157 -1.22 9.31 -5.63
N LYS A 158 -1.49 8.03 -5.87
CA LYS A 158 -1.24 6.95 -4.93
C LYS A 158 0.08 6.27 -5.24
N GLY A 159 0.73 5.77 -4.19
CA GLY A 159 1.92 4.92 -4.36
C GLY A 159 3.18 5.68 -4.71
N LEU A 160 3.19 7.01 -4.56
CA LEU A 160 4.37 7.83 -4.75
C LEU A 160 5.49 7.41 -3.80
N THR A 161 6.69 7.24 -4.34
CA THR A 161 7.86 7.01 -3.49
C THR A 161 8.23 8.29 -2.76
N LYS A 162 9.14 8.19 -1.79
CA LYS A 162 9.71 9.37 -1.11
C LYS A 162 10.43 10.30 -2.07
N GLN A 163 11.07 9.73 -3.09
CA GLN A 163 11.79 10.46 -4.11
C GLN A 163 10.82 11.22 -5.01
N ASP A 164 9.77 10.56 -5.51
CA ASP A 164 8.76 11.18 -6.37
C ASP A 164 8.05 12.31 -5.64
N THR A 165 7.67 12.06 -4.38
CA THR A 165 7.03 13.06 -3.53
C THR A 165 7.92 14.29 -3.35
N ALA A 166 9.22 14.11 -3.10
CA ALA A 166 10.16 15.21 -2.95
C ALA A 166 10.37 15.96 -4.29
N LEU A 167 10.49 15.23 -5.39
CA LEU A 167 10.62 15.78 -6.73
C LEU A 167 9.42 16.65 -7.11
N ILE A 168 8.21 16.09 -7.00
CA ILE A 168 6.96 16.78 -7.30
C ILE A 168 6.83 18.03 -6.43
N MET A 169 7.01 17.88 -5.12
CA MET A 169 6.86 19.00 -4.19
C MET A 169 7.92 20.09 -4.41
N SER A 170 9.17 19.73 -4.73
CA SER A 170 10.21 20.71 -5.03
C SER A 170 9.88 21.52 -6.30
N SER A 171 9.32 20.86 -7.32
CA SER A 171 8.86 21.50 -8.55
C SER A 171 7.71 22.47 -8.26
N LEU A 172 6.69 22.02 -7.50
CA LEU A 172 5.58 22.87 -7.08
C LEU A 172 6.04 24.08 -6.24
N VAL A 173 7.02 23.92 -5.33
CA VAL A 173 7.57 25.03 -4.53
C VAL A 173 8.39 26.02 -5.36
N ASN A 174 8.98 25.59 -6.47
CA ASN A 174 9.68 26.48 -7.39
C ASN A 174 8.71 27.31 -8.24
N ILE A 175 7.53 26.76 -8.52
CA ILE A 175 6.50 27.37 -9.36
C ILE A 175 5.63 28.32 -8.55
N TYR A 176 5.21 27.90 -7.35
CA TYR A 176 4.37 28.68 -6.45
C TYR A 176 5.19 29.41 -5.38
N GLU A 177 4.70 30.56 -4.92
CA GLU A 177 5.29 31.22 -3.76
C GLU A 177 5.21 30.31 -2.52
N ARG A 178 6.26 30.31 -1.69
CA ARG A 178 6.33 29.45 -0.49
C ARG A 178 5.14 29.60 0.44
N ASP A 179 4.57 30.80 0.51
CA ASP A 179 3.46 31.11 1.40
C ASP A 179 2.14 30.49 0.93
N HIS A 180 2.06 30.06 -0.34
CA HIS A 180 0.93 29.31 -0.89
C HIS A 180 0.67 28.00 -0.10
N PHE A 181 1.72 27.37 0.43
CA PHE A 181 1.64 26.09 1.16
C PHE A 181 1.44 26.23 2.67
N LEU A 182 1.20 27.45 3.18
CA LEU A 182 1.05 27.70 4.62
C LEU A 182 -0.40 27.66 5.12
N ASN A 183 -1.37 27.59 4.22
CA ASN A 183 -2.79 27.52 4.54
C ASN A 183 -3.33 26.08 4.45
N HIS A 184 -4.37 25.77 5.23
CA HIS A 184 -4.95 24.42 5.28
C HIS A 184 -5.58 23.99 3.96
N THR A 185 -6.15 24.91 3.17
CA THR A 185 -6.77 24.61 1.88
C THR A 185 -5.77 23.99 0.92
N THR A 186 -4.59 24.60 0.76
CA THR A 186 -3.51 24.08 -0.07
C THR A 186 -2.94 22.78 0.50
N ILE A 187 -2.76 22.68 1.82
CA ILE A 187 -2.31 21.44 2.47
C ILE A 187 -3.26 20.28 2.17
N ASN A 188 -4.57 20.54 2.21
CA ASN A 188 -5.59 19.55 1.89
C ASN A 188 -5.57 19.16 0.41
N LEU A 189 -5.20 20.06 -0.51
CA LEU A 189 -5.06 19.74 -1.94
C LEU A 189 -3.83 18.90 -2.25
N ILE A 190 -2.71 19.10 -1.54
CA ILE A 190 -1.46 18.38 -1.82
C ILE A 190 -1.38 17.01 -1.13
N PHE A 191 -2.28 16.68 -0.19
CA PHE A 191 -2.43 15.35 0.46
C PHE A 191 -1.09 14.66 0.79
N GLU A 192 -0.73 13.58 0.08
CA GLU A 192 0.47 12.76 0.32
C GLU A 192 1.78 13.55 0.10
N LEU A 193 1.73 14.60 -0.75
CA LEU A 193 2.87 15.46 -1.05
C LEU A 193 3.30 16.34 0.13
N VAL A 194 2.49 16.44 1.19
CA VAL A 194 2.92 17.08 2.46
C VAL A 194 4.25 16.49 2.96
N CYS A 195 4.50 15.21 2.69
CA CYS A 195 5.75 14.53 3.05
C CYS A 195 6.99 15.09 2.32
N GLY A 196 6.81 15.74 1.17
CA GLY A 196 7.88 16.39 0.38
C GLY A 196 8.21 17.79 0.86
N LEU A 197 7.38 18.39 1.72
CA LEU A 197 7.63 19.73 2.25
C LEU A 197 8.81 19.75 3.21
N SER A 198 9.67 20.75 3.05
CA SER A 198 10.78 20.96 3.98
C SER A 198 10.24 21.22 5.41
N GLN A 199 10.98 20.74 6.42
CA GLN A 199 10.61 20.97 7.82
C GLN A 199 10.46 22.47 8.14
N ARG A 200 11.33 23.30 7.53
CA ARG A 200 11.31 24.75 7.69
C ARG A 200 10.02 25.37 7.16
N LEU A 201 9.45 24.84 6.07
CA LEU A 201 8.18 25.34 5.57
C LEU A 201 7.02 24.86 6.43
N LEU A 202 6.99 23.57 6.77
CA LEU A 202 5.96 23.01 7.65
C LEU A 202 5.92 23.72 9.01
N SER A 203 7.06 24.10 9.59
CA SER A 203 7.12 24.81 10.87
C SER A 203 6.54 26.23 10.83
N ARG A 204 6.29 26.79 9.63
CA ARG A 204 5.67 28.10 9.46
C ARG A 204 4.14 28.03 9.41
N ILE A 205 3.56 26.84 9.28
CA ILE A 205 2.12 26.65 9.31
C ILE A 205 1.63 26.99 10.73
N SER A 206 0.67 27.90 10.83
CA SER A 206 0.14 28.28 12.14
C SER A 206 -0.69 27.14 12.76
N ASP A 207 -0.75 27.09 14.09
CA ASP A 207 -1.58 26.10 14.79
C ASP A 207 -3.08 26.22 14.43
N LYS A 208 -3.55 27.39 13.99
CA LYS A 208 -4.91 27.58 13.46
C LYS A 208 -5.10 26.82 12.15
N GLU A 209 -4.20 27.01 11.19
CA GLU A 209 -4.25 26.33 9.89
C GLU A 209 -4.09 24.82 10.08
N PHE A 210 -3.15 24.38 10.92
CA PHE A 210 -2.88 22.96 11.15
C PHE A 210 -4.11 22.19 11.72
N ARG A 211 -4.93 22.85 12.55
CA ARG A 211 -6.18 22.27 13.07
C ARG A 211 -7.24 22.01 11.98
N LEU A 212 -7.22 22.82 10.93
CA LEU A 212 -8.17 22.78 9.81
C LEU A 212 -7.74 21.83 8.70
N VAL A 213 -6.56 21.21 8.80
CA VAL A 213 -6.13 20.16 7.87
C VAL A 213 -7.07 18.97 7.99
N ASP A 214 -7.51 18.42 6.85
CA ASP A 214 -8.44 17.31 6.78
C ASP A 214 -7.79 16.01 7.26
N ASP A 215 -8.60 15.13 7.84
CA ASP A 215 -8.18 13.79 8.28
C ASP A 215 -7.55 12.98 7.14
N LYS A 216 -8.12 13.07 5.94
CA LYS A 216 -7.61 12.41 4.72
C LYS A 216 -6.12 12.62 4.49
N VAL A 217 -5.59 13.82 4.79
CA VAL A 217 -4.16 14.10 4.66
C VAL A 217 -3.35 13.16 5.55
N PHE A 218 -3.75 13.01 6.81
CA PHE A 218 -3.03 12.19 7.78
C PHE A 218 -3.18 10.68 7.56
N HIS A 219 -4.22 10.25 6.84
CA HIS A 219 -4.40 8.86 6.44
C HIS A 219 -3.51 8.45 5.25
N HIS A 220 -3.07 9.39 4.41
CA HIS A 220 -2.30 9.12 3.19
C HIS A 220 -0.82 9.52 3.28
N LEU A 221 -0.22 9.52 4.48
CA LEU A 221 1.19 9.89 4.66
C LEU A 221 2.17 8.72 4.44
N HIS A 222 1.96 7.88 3.42
CA HIS A 222 2.76 6.67 3.23
C HIS A 222 4.21 6.99 2.79
N SER A 223 4.40 8.04 2.02
CA SER A 223 5.74 8.50 1.61
C SER A 223 6.54 9.19 2.75
N CYS A 224 5.94 9.47 3.91
CA CYS A 224 6.65 10.13 5.00
C CYS A 224 7.69 9.21 5.66
N SER A 225 8.80 9.78 6.12
CA SER A 225 9.71 9.08 7.02
C SER A 225 9.11 9.00 8.43
N GLN A 226 9.50 7.99 9.22
CA GLN A 226 9.04 7.86 10.61
C GLN A 226 9.38 9.09 11.46
N ALA A 227 10.56 9.68 11.25
CA ALA A 227 10.96 10.93 11.90
C ALA A 227 10.05 12.11 11.50
N ARG A 228 9.57 12.14 10.25
CA ARG A 228 8.62 13.16 9.80
C ARG A 228 7.24 12.99 10.41
N LEU A 229 6.71 11.76 10.40
CA LEU A 229 5.45 11.43 11.05
C LEU A 229 5.48 11.80 12.54
N ARG A 230 6.59 11.47 13.23
CA ARG A 230 6.77 11.84 14.64
C ARG A 230 6.74 13.36 14.85
N TRP A 231 7.45 14.12 14.03
CA TRP A 231 7.44 15.58 14.11
C TRP A 231 6.04 16.17 13.85
N LEU A 232 5.27 15.61 12.91
CA LEU A 232 3.88 16.02 12.66
C LEU A 232 2.98 15.71 13.87
N LEU A 233 3.14 14.53 14.48
CA LEU A 233 2.44 14.14 15.70
C LEU A 233 2.75 15.09 16.87
N GLU A 234 4.02 15.45 17.06
CA GLU A 234 4.43 16.40 18.12
C GLU A 234 3.79 17.78 17.94
N ASN A 235 3.61 18.22 16.69
CA ASN A 235 2.84 19.44 16.42
C ASN A 235 1.36 19.26 16.78
N MET A 236 0.74 18.13 16.42
CA MET A 236 -0.64 17.83 16.83
C MET A 236 -0.83 17.84 18.35
N MET A 237 0.17 17.36 19.09
CA MET A 237 0.15 17.27 20.54
C MET A 237 0.27 18.62 21.27
N LYS A 238 0.58 19.72 20.57
CA LYS A 238 0.54 21.07 21.16
C LYS A 238 -0.84 21.34 21.76
N SER A 239 -0.87 21.99 22.93
CA SER A 239 -2.12 22.32 23.64
C SER A 239 -3.07 23.20 22.82
N SER A 240 -2.52 24.01 21.92
CA SER A 240 -3.26 24.82 20.95
C SER A 240 -3.94 23.99 19.86
N ILE A 241 -3.50 22.76 19.57
CA ILE A 241 -4.04 21.92 18.49
C ILE A 241 -4.93 20.83 19.08
N PHE A 242 -4.39 19.67 19.45
CA PHE A 242 -5.15 18.58 20.06
C PHE A 242 -4.81 18.34 21.53
N GLY A 243 -3.71 18.90 22.01
CA GLY A 243 -3.18 18.63 23.35
C GLY A 243 -2.61 17.21 23.48
N PRO A 244 -2.24 16.81 24.70
CA PRO A 244 -1.57 15.54 24.91
C PRO A 244 -2.56 14.35 24.81
N PRO A 245 -2.08 13.11 24.64
CA PRO A 245 -2.94 11.96 24.34
C PRO A 245 -4.02 11.66 25.38
N GLN A 246 -3.82 12.07 26.64
CA GLN A 246 -4.78 11.84 27.74
C GLN A 246 -6.10 12.59 27.56
N VAL A 247 -6.12 13.63 26.71
CA VAL A 247 -7.33 14.42 26.44
C VAL A 247 -7.90 14.14 25.05
N TRP A 248 -7.41 13.11 24.37
CA TRP A 248 -7.92 12.73 23.05
C TRP A 248 -9.26 12.00 23.17
N LYS A 249 -10.21 12.43 22.34
CA LYS A 249 -11.50 11.78 22.12
C LYS A 249 -11.44 10.94 20.84
N SER A 250 -12.45 10.11 20.63
CA SER A 250 -12.55 9.20 19.48
C SER A 250 -12.36 9.90 18.13
N GLU A 251 -12.91 11.11 17.95
CA GLU A 251 -12.79 11.88 16.71
C GLU A 251 -11.35 12.31 16.43
N LYS A 252 -10.55 12.55 17.48
CA LYS A 252 -9.13 12.90 17.32
C LYS A 252 -8.32 11.67 16.89
N LEU A 253 -8.63 10.47 17.39
CA LEU A 253 -7.95 9.25 16.96
C LEU A 253 -8.23 8.96 15.48
N GLU A 254 -9.50 9.07 15.08
CA GLU A 254 -9.90 8.94 13.68
C GLU A 254 -9.15 9.92 12.79
N LYS A 255 -9.04 11.20 13.22
CA LYS A 255 -8.33 12.23 12.47
C LYS A 255 -6.80 12.04 12.36
N LEU A 256 -6.16 11.41 13.35
CA LEU A 256 -4.69 11.31 13.39
C LEU A 256 -4.11 10.31 12.38
N GLY A 257 -4.89 9.34 11.90
CA GLY A 257 -4.47 8.40 10.85
C GLY A 257 -3.08 7.79 11.08
N MET A 258 -2.20 7.91 10.08
CA MET A 258 -0.84 7.35 10.07
C MET A 258 0.06 7.91 11.18
N LEU A 259 -0.27 9.07 11.77
CA LEU A 259 0.51 9.65 12.87
C LEU A 259 0.48 8.75 14.11
N LEU A 260 -0.60 7.99 14.32
CA LEU A 260 -0.74 7.04 15.44
C LEU A 260 0.34 5.94 15.41
N LEU A 261 0.94 5.66 14.26
CA LEU A 261 2.04 4.68 14.12
C LEU A 261 3.34 5.13 14.80
N THR A 262 3.43 6.40 15.20
CA THR A 262 4.62 7.00 15.84
C THR A 262 4.44 7.31 17.33
N LEU A 263 3.33 6.86 17.91
CA LEU A 263 3.13 6.92 19.36
C LEU A 263 4.14 6.05 20.09
N THR A 264 4.60 6.51 21.25
CA THR A 264 5.29 5.63 22.19
C THR A 264 4.27 4.73 22.92
N PRO A 265 4.72 3.60 23.51
CA PRO A 265 3.87 2.79 24.38
C PRO A 265 3.17 3.60 25.48
N GLU A 266 3.89 4.53 26.11
CA GLU A 266 3.39 5.36 27.20
C GLU A 266 2.31 6.33 26.68
N GLU A 267 2.55 6.98 25.54
CA GLU A 267 1.58 7.86 24.90
C GLU A 267 0.30 7.09 24.54
N LEU A 268 0.42 5.90 23.94
CA LEU A 268 -0.71 5.06 23.56
C LEU A 268 -1.53 4.59 24.77
N ILE A 269 -0.87 4.11 25.83
CA ILE A 269 -1.54 3.68 27.07
C ILE A 269 -2.29 4.84 27.71
N SER A 270 -1.78 6.06 27.57
CA SER A 270 -2.36 7.24 28.21
C SER A 270 -3.67 7.73 27.53
N ILE A 271 -3.99 7.24 26.33
CA ILE A 271 -5.24 7.56 25.63
C ILE A 271 -6.43 6.95 26.39
N PRO A 272 -7.50 7.73 26.68
CA PRO A 272 -8.67 7.23 27.40
C PRO A 272 -9.28 6.00 26.70
N PRO A 273 -9.63 4.92 27.43
CA PRO A 273 -10.27 3.76 26.82
C PRO A 273 -11.58 4.09 26.09
N SER A 274 -12.33 5.08 26.56
CA SER A 274 -13.56 5.55 25.89
C SER A 274 -13.35 6.06 24.48
N SER A 275 -12.12 6.45 24.13
CA SER A 275 -11.78 7.02 22.82
C SER A 275 -11.47 5.97 21.75
N MET A 276 -11.35 4.70 22.15
CA MET A 276 -10.83 3.62 21.32
C MET A 276 -11.86 3.01 20.34
N ASP A 277 -13.13 3.40 20.44
CA ASP A 277 -14.21 2.92 19.57
C ASP A 277 -14.01 3.33 18.10
N LYS A 278 -13.33 4.46 17.87
CA LYS A 278 -12.94 4.94 16.53
C LYS A 278 -11.47 4.72 16.17
N MET A 279 -10.80 3.75 16.81
CA MET A 279 -9.45 3.37 16.40
C MET A 279 -9.48 2.86 14.95
N PRO A 280 -8.73 3.47 14.00
CA PRO A 280 -8.80 3.04 12.61
C PRO A 280 -8.20 1.64 12.40
N GLU A 281 -8.92 0.80 11.66
CA GLU A 281 -8.56 -0.61 11.42
C GLU A 281 -7.27 -0.73 10.59
N ASP A 282 -7.16 0.07 9.54
CA ASP A 282 -6.01 0.17 8.65
C ASP A 282 -4.72 0.54 9.41
N ILE A 283 -4.82 1.46 10.37
CA ILE A 283 -3.70 1.83 11.24
C ILE A 283 -3.26 0.65 12.12
N LEU A 284 -4.20 -0.11 12.69
CA LEU A 284 -3.86 -1.31 13.48
C LEU A 284 -3.17 -2.39 12.65
N LYS A 285 -3.50 -2.52 11.36
CA LYS A 285 -2.82 -3.46 10.45
C LYS A 285 -1.36 -3.08 10.23
N LEU A 286 -1.06 -1.78 10.18
CA LEU A 286 0.27 -1.24 9.90
C LEU A 286 1.14 -1.09 11.15
N MET A 287 0.53 -0.96 12.33
CA MET A 287 1.22 -0.69 13.59
C MET A 287 2.27 -1.75 13.95
N ASP A 288 3.39 -1.31 14.53
CA ASP A 288 4.44 -2.20 15.03
C ASP A 288 3.91 -3.09 16.16
N ILE A 289 4.39 -4.33 16.22
CA ILE A 289 3.91 -5.32 17.18
C ILE A 289 4.18 -4.90 18.63
N LYS A 290 5.28 -4.19 18.91
CA LYS A 290 5.59 -3.72 20.27
C LYS A 290 4.54 -2.73 20.73
N LEU A 291 4.13 -1.82 19.85
CA LEU A 291 3.12 -0.81 20.12
C LEU A 291 1.71 -1.45 20.22
N ILE A 292 1.37 -2.39 19.33
CA ILE A 292 0.12 -3.18 19.43
C ILE A 292 0.00 -3.88 20.79
N ARG A 293 1.10 -4.41 21.33
CA ARG A 293 1.08 -5.07 22.65
C ARG A 293 0.93 -4.11 23.83
N SER A 294 1.11 -2.81 23.61
CA SER A 294 0.97 -1.79 24.66
C SER A 294 -0.49 -1.45 24.95
N PHE A 295 -1.45 -1.81 24.09
CA PHE A 295 -2.87 -1.60 24.39
C PHE A 295 -3.29 -2.31 25.68
N THR A 296 -3.94 -1.57 26.57
CA THR A 296 -4.47 -2.13 27.81
C THR A 296 -5.72 -2.98 27.53
N LYS A 297 -6.01 -3.94 28.42
CA LYS A 297 -7.24 -4.75 28.34
C LYS A 297 -8.52 -3.90 28.30
N VAL A 298 -8.51 -2.74 28.96
CA VAL A 298 -9.67 -1.83 29.00
C VAL A 298 -9.84 -1.11 27.66
N GLN A 299 -8.73 -0.68 27.03
CA GLN A 299 -8.74 -0.09 25.68
C GLN A 299 -9.21 -1.10 24.62
N ILE A 300 -8.70 -2.34 24.65
CA ILE A 300 -9.07 -3.38 23.68
C ILE A 300 -10.57 -3.70 23.73
N LYS A 301 -11.16 -3.72 24.93
CA LYS A 301 -12.61 -3.92 25.12
C LYS A 301 -13.48 -2.82 24.50
N LYS A 302 -12.88 -1.68 24.15
CA LYS A 302 -13.57 -0.53 23.58
C LYS A 302 -13.37 -0.39 22.07
N PHE A 303 -12.54 -1.22 21.45
CA PHE A 303 -12.44 -1.26 19.99
C PHE A 303 -13.78 -1.58 19.34
N SER A 304 -14.02 -0.97 18.19
CA SER A 304 -15.02 -1.45 17.25
C SER A 304 -14.67 -2.87 16.79
N PHE A 305 -15.68 -3.61 16.32
CA PHE A 305 -15.45 -4.98 15.83
C PHE A 305 -14.37 -5.05 14.73
N PRO A 306 -14.36 -4.17 13.70
CA PRO A 306 -13.31 -4.18 12.68
C PRO A 306 -11.91 -3.93 13.26
N ALA A 307 -11.76 -2.94 14.14
CA ALA A 307 -10.51 -2.63 14.83
C ALA A 307 -10.02 -3.82 15.69
N PHE A 308 -10.92 -4.45 16.44
CA PHE A 308 -10.59 -5.64 17.23
C PHE A 308 -10.08 -6.80 16.36
N MET A 309 -10.70 -7.02 15.19
CA MET A 309 -10.27 -8.05 14.26
C MET A 309 -8.90 -7.75 13.66
N ALA A 310 -8.61 -6.51 13.28
CA ALA A 310 -7.27 -6.11 12.84
C ALA A 310 -6.22 -6.29 13.93
N TYR A 311 -6.52 -5.88 15.17
CA TYR A 311 -5.67 -6.11 16.33
C TYR A 311 -5.35 -7.60 16.52
N LYS A 312 -6.37 -8.47 16.50
CA LYS A 312 -6.21 -9.93 16.66
C LYS A 312 -5.35 -10.52 15.54
N ARG A 313 -5.62 -10.16 14.28
CA ARG A 313 -4.85 -10.61 13.11
C ARG A 313 -3.38 -10.19 13.20
N ARG A 314 -3.12 -8.96 13.65
CA ARG A 314 -1.76 -8.44 13.79
C ARG A 314 -0.96 -9.22 14.84
N LEU A 315 -1.60 -9.57 15.96
CA LEU A 315 -0.99 -10.42 16.98
C LEU A 315 -0.71 -11.84 16.47
N SER A 316 -1.65 -12.47 15.76
CA SER A 316 -1.49 -13.85 15.27
C SER A 316 -0.44 -13.97 14.17
N PHE A 317 -0.36 -12.99 13.27
CA PHE A 317 0.63 -12.98 12.19
C PHE A 317 2.07 -13.04 12.72
N THR A 318 2.34 -12.40 13.86
CA THR A 318 3.69 -12.42 14.46
C THR A 318 4.03 -13.80 15.04
N SER A 319 3.06 -14.48 15.65
CA SER A 319 3.26 -15.85 16.14
C SER A 319 3.61 -16.78 14.98
N ASN A 320 2.91 -16.67 13.85
CA ASN A 320 3.16 -17.50 12.67
C ASN A 320 4.50 -17.18 12.00
N GLN A 321 4.88 -15.89 11.88
CA GLN A 321 6.20 -15.53 11.36
C GLN A 321 7.35 -16.01 12.26
N MET A 322 7.19 -15.94 13.58
CA MET A 322 8.20 -16.43 14.52
C MET A 322 8.35 -17.95 14.40
N ILE A 323 7.24 -18.69 14.34
CA ILE A 323 7.24 -20.15 14.11
C ILE A 323 7.92 -20.48 12.77
N SER A 324 7.56 -19.79 11.69
CA SER A 324 8.16 -19.99 10.37
C SER A 324 9.68 -19.77 10.38
N ARG A 325 10.16 -18.70 11.04
CA ARG A 325 11.61 -18.44 11.18
C ARG A 325 12.31 -19.54 11.98
N ILE A 326 11.71 -20.00 13.08
CA ILE A 326 12.26 -21.10 13.89
C ILE A 326 12.35 -22.38 13.06
N VAL A 327 11.29 -22.72 12.33
CA VAL A 327 11.24 -23.88 11.45
C VAL A 327 12.33 -23.81 10.39
N ILE A 328 12.52 -22.65 9.73
CA ILE A 328 13.59 -22.44 8.75
C ILE A 328 14.97 -22.60 9.40
N SER A 329 15.22 -21.99 10.56
CA SER A 329 16.50 -22.10 11.26
C SER A 329 16.81 -23.54 11.69
N VAL A 330 15.82 -24.27 12.19
CA VAL A 330 15.96 -25.68 12.54
C VAL A 330 16.25 -26.52 11.29
N HIS A 331 15.56 -26.25 10.18
CA HIS A 331 15.80 -26.94 8.92
C HIS A 331 17.24 -26.72 8.41
N VAL A 332 17.72 -25.48 8.42
CA VAL A 332 19.10 -25.15 8.01
C VAL A 332 20.14 -25.86 8.90
N LEU A 333 19.94 -25.87 10.23
CA LEU A 333 20.84 -26.58 11.15
C LEU A 333 20.85 -28.09 10.91
N LEU A 334 19.68 -28.68 10.63
CA LEU A 334 19.55 -30.09 10.29
C LEU A 334 20.27 -30.40 8.97
N SER A 335 20.11 -29.58 7.93
CA SER A 335 20.81 -29.74 6.66
C SER A 335 22.34 -29.64 6.82
N ILE A 336 22.84 -28.73 7.65
CA ILE A 336 24.29 -28.60 7.92
C ILE A 336 24.80 -29.82 8.68
N THR A 337 24.11 -30.26 9.73
CA THR A 337 24.52 -31.46 10.49
C THR A 337 24.47 -32.73 9.64
N PHE A 338 23.50 -32.83 8.72
CA PHE A 338 23.45 -33.90 7.72
C PHE A 338 24.67 -33.85 6.79
N LEU A 339 25.01 -32.71 6.20
CA LEU A 339 26.19 -32.56 5.34
C LEU A 339 27.50 -32.90 6.07
N LEU A 340 27.66 -32.44 7.31
CA LEU A 340 28.82 -32.76 8.14
C LEU A 340 28.94 -34.25 8.48
N SER A 341 27.84 -35.01 8.42
CA SER A 341 27.89 -36.46 8.66
C SER A 341 28.45 -37.28 7.48
N PHE A 342 28.63 -36.65 6.31
CA PHE A 342 29.26 -37.26 5.13
C PHE A 342 30.75 -36.91 4.97
N ILE A 343 31.25 -35.95 5.75
CA ILE A 343 32.67 -35.57 5.83
C ILE A 343 33.28 -36.35 6.99
#